data_AF-A0A067GIZ8-F1
#
_entry.id   AF-A0A067GIZ8-F1
#
_cell.length_a   1.000
_cell.length_b   1.000
_cell.length_c   1.000
_cell.angle_alpha   90.00
_cell.angle_beta   90.00
_cell.angle_gamma   90.00
#
_symmetry.space_group_name_H-M   'P 1'
#
loop_
_entity.id
_entity.type
_entity.pdbx_description
1 polymer ?
#
loop_
_entity_poly.entity_id
_entity_poly.type
_entity_poly.pdbx_seq_one_letter_code
_entity_poly.pdbx_strand_id
1 'polypeptide(L)'
;VDLPGILSTVPLPLSQGVLLALLQQLACDISKETPRKLAWMTDVAVAINPADPMISMHVRPIFEQVYQILGHQRNLPSTSASEANSIRLLMHVINSVLMSCK
;
A
#
# COMPACT_ATOMS: atom_id res chain seq x y z
N VAL A 1 -3.94 14.87 6.67
CA VAL A 1 -5.09 14.05 6.26
C VAL A 1 -5.23 12.92 7.27
N ASP A 2 -6.39 12.78 7.90
CA ASP A 2 -6.66 11.67 8.82
C ASP A 2 -7.14 10.45 8.02
N LEU A 3 -6.21 9.79 7.37
CA LEU A 3 -6.52 8.63 6.54
C LEU A 3 -7.12 7.46 7.35
N PRO A 4 -6.64 7.15 8.57
CA PRO A 4 -7.24 6.11 9.41
C PRO A 4 -8.71 6.35 9.72
N GLY A 5 -9.10 7.58 10.04
CA GLY A 5 -10.51 7.93 10.30
C GLY A 5 -11.37 7.80 9.05
N ILE A 6 -10.86 8.17 7.87
CA ILE A 6 -11.58 7.97 6.59
C ILE A 6 -11.77 6.47 6.32
N LEU A 7 -10.71 5.66 6.46
CA LEU A 7 -10.78 4.21 6.21
C LEU A 7 -11.64 3.46 7.25
N SER A 8 -11.85 4.05 8.44
CA SER A 8 -12.68 3.48 9.51
C SER A 8 -14.17 3.81 9.39
N THR A 9 -14.59 4.67 8.46
CA THR A 9 -16.01 4.98 8.26
C THR A 9 -16.74 3.84 7.55
N VAL A 10 -17.96 3.54 7.99
CA VAL A 10 -18.79 2.44 7.46
C VAL A 10 -20.13 3.01 6.96
N PRO A 11 -20.49 2.81 5.68
CA PRO A 11 -19.71 2.14 4.64
C PRO A 11 -18.45 2.92 4.25
N LEU A 12 -17.42 2.21 3.79
CA LEU A 12 -16.17 2.82 3.33
C LEU A 12 -16.49 3.84 2.22
N PRO A 13 -16.14 5.13 2.37
CA PRO A 13 -16.54 6.19 1.44
C PRO A 13 -15.70 6.20 0.16
N LEU A 14 -14.67 5.35 0.08
CA LEU A 14 -13.74 5.27 -1.05
C LEU A 14 -13.95 3.97 -1.83
N SER A 15 -14.03 4.07 -3.14
CA SER A 15 -14.09 2.90 -4.04
C SER A 15 -12.76 2.14 -4.06
N GLN A 16 -12.80 0.85 -4.36
CA GLN A 16 -11.62 0.00 -4.49
C GLN A 16 -10.60 0.53 -5.51
N GLY A 17 -11.08 1.08 -6.64
CA GLY A 17 -10.22 1.76 -7.62
C GLY A 17 -9.49 2.98 -7.05
N VAL A 18 -10.15 3.76 -6.18
CA VAL A 18 -9.53 4.93 -5.54
C VAL A 18 -8.48 4.49 -4.53
N LEU A 19 -8.75 3.44 -3.74
CA LEU A 19 -7.75 2.87 -2.83
C LEU A 19 -6.52 2.36 -3.57
N LEU A 20 -6.72 1.65 -4.68
CA LEU A 20 -5.62 1.11 -5.48
C LEU A 20 -4.77 2.22 -6.10
N ALA A 21 -5.40 3.26 -6.67
CA ALA A 21 -4.70 4.43 -7.18
C ALA A 21 -3.96 5.20 -6.08
N LEU A 22 -4.56 5.32 -4.89
CA LEU A 22 -3.93 5.95 -3.74
C LEU A 22 -2.68 5.18 -3.29
N LEU A 23 -2.75 3.84 -3.21
CA LEU A 23 -1.59 3.01 -2.89
C LEU A 23 -0.45 3.23 -3.90
N GLN A 24 -0.78 3.25 -5.20
CA GLN A 24 0.18 3.50 -6.26
C GLN A 24 0.82 4.89 -6.14
N GLN A 25 0.02 5.92 -5.88
CA GLN A 25 0.51 7.30 -5.74
C GLN A 25 1.42 7.46 -4.51
N LEU A 26 1.05 6.84 -3.37
CA LEU A 26 1.87 6.85 -2.16
C LEU A 26 3.21 6.15 -2.37
N ALA A 27 3.23 5.03 -3.10
CA ALA A 27 4.46 4.35 -3.46
C ALA A 27 5.33 5.19 -4.39
N CYS A 28 4.75 5.81 -5.42
CA CYS A 28 5.50 6.58 -6.41
C CYS A 28 6.29 7.75 -5.78
N ASP A 29 5.71 8.43 -4.79
CA ASP A 29 6.34 9.58 -4.11
C ASP A 29 6.90 9.21 -2.72
N ILE A 30 7.11 7.92 -2.42
CA ILE A 30 7.47 7.42 -1.07
C ILE A 30 8.71 8.08 -0.45
N SER A 31 9.62 8.61 -1.27
CA SER A 31 10.85 9.28 -0.83
C SER A 31 10.63 10.57 -0.04
N LYS A 32 9.42 11.15 -0.07
CA LYS A 32 9.06 12.32 0.74
C LYS A 32 8.13 11.88 1.88
N GLU A 33 8.43 12.24 3.13
CA GLU A 33 7.60 11.86 4.29
C GLU A 33 7.40 10.33 4.44
N THR A 34 8.46 9.56 4.14
CA THR A 34 8.50 8.09 4.20
C THR A 34 7.74 7.46 5.38
N PRO A 35 7.96 7.83 6.66
CA PRO A 35 7.33 7.14 7.77
C PRO A 35 5.79 7.28 7.79
N ARG A 36 5.27 8.46 7.41
CA ARG A 36 3.83 8.70 7.34
C ARG A 36 3.20 7.95 6.17
N LYS A 37 3.88 7.94 5.02
CA LYS A 37 3.40 7.23 3.83
C LYS A 37 3.38 5.73 4.03
N LEU A 38 4.36 5.15 4.71
CA LEU A 38 4.36 3.71 5.03
C LEU A 38 3.16 3.31 5.89
N ALA A 39 2.79 4.13 6.87
CA ALA A 39 1.58 3.91 7.66
C ALA A 39 0.32 3.93 6.79
N TRP A 40 0.14 5.00 6.00
CA TRP A 40 -0.98 5.12 5.08
C TRP A 40 -1.07 4.00 4.05
N MET A 41 0.06 3.60 3.46
CA MET A 41 0.10 2.49 2.51
C MET A 41 -0.33 1.18 3.16
N THR A 42 0.00 0.97 4.44
CA THR A 42 -0.41 -0.23 5.19
C THR A 42 -1.92 -0.23 5.40
N ASP A 43 -2.48 0.89 5.88
CA ASP A 43 -3.93 1.00 6.09
C ASP A 43 -4.72 0.82 4.78
N VAL A 44 -4.23 1.43 3.68
CA VAL A 44 -4.85 1.30 2.35
C VAL A 44 -4.74 -0.13 1.83
N ALA A 45 -3.58 -0.78 1.96
CA ALA A 45 -3.37 -2.14 1.47
C ALA A 45 -4.28 -3.16 2.19
N VAL A 46 -4.57 -2.94 3.48
CA VAL A 46 -5.51 -3.79 4.25
C VAL A 46 -6.97 -3.58 3.83
N ALA A 47 -7.33 -2.37 3.40
CA ALA A 47 -8.68 -2.05 2.93
C ALA A 47 -8.98 -2.51 1.48
N ILE A 48 -7.94 -2.94 0.74
CA ILE A 48 -8.09 -3.42 -0.64
C ILE A 48 -8.64 -4.85 -0.65
N ASN A 49 -9.74 -5.03 -1.38
CA ASN A 49 -10.30 -6.33 -1.71
C ASN A 49 -9.84 -6.75 -3.11
N PRO A 50 -8.87 -7.68 -3.25
CA PRO A 50 -8.34 -8.10 -4.55
C PRO A 50 -9.35 -8.82 -5.44
N ALA A 51 -10.43 -9.36 -4.86
CA ALA A 51 -11.49 -10.04 -5.59
C ALA A 51 -12.54 -9.06 -6.18
N ASP A 52 -12.41 -7.77 -5.91
CA ASP A 52 -13.33 -6.77 -6.45
C ASP A 52 -13.15 -6.67 -7.98
N PRO A 53 -14.23 -6.87 -8.77
CA PRO A 53 -14.15 -6.90 -10.24
C PRO A 53 -13.72 -5.57 -10.85
N MET A 54 -13.88 -4.45 -10.13
CA MET A 54 -13.45 -3.13 -10.59
C MET A 54 -11.92 -3.03 -10.70
N ILE A 55 -11.19 -3.77 -9.86
CA ILE A 55 -9.74 -3.66 -9.75
C ILE A 55 -8.97 -4.97 -10.01
N SER A 56 -9.65 -6.11 -10.16
CA SER A 56 -9.04 -7.43 -10.29
C SER A 56 -7.92 -7.50 -11.34
N MET A 57 -8.09 -6.85 -12.50
CA MET A 57 -7.08 -6.80 -13.57
C MET A 57 -5.89 -5.87 -13.27
N HIS A 58 -6.05 -4.94 -12.32
CA HIS A 58 -5.06 -3.91 -11.99
C HIS A 58 -4.33 -4.17 -10.67
N VAL A 59 -4.91 -4.94 -9.74
CA VAL A 59 -4.33 -5.21 -8.42
C VAL A 59 -2.93 -5.77 -8.55
N ARG A 60 -2.78 -6.85 -9.32
CA ARG A 60 -1.50 -7.57 -9.45
C ARG A 60 -0.35 -6.69 -9.96
N PRO A 61 -0.43 -6.07 -11.15
CA PRO A 61 0.67 -5.26 -11.66
C PRO A 61 1.00 -4.07 -10.75
N ILE A 62 -0.01 -3.47 -10.10
CA ILE A 62 0.21 -2.35 -9.18
C ILE A 62 0.91 -2.83 -7.90
N PHE A 63 0.46 -3.92 -7.29
CA PHE A 63 1.07 -4.46 -6.07
C PHE A 63 2.51 -4.95 -6.34
N GLU A 64 2.77 -5.57 -7.48
CA GLU A 64 4.13 -5.95 -7.92
C GLU A 64 5.02 -4.71 -8.08
N GLN A 65 4.53 -3.64 -8.72
CA GLN A 65 5.27 -2.37 -8.82
C GLN A 65 5.57 -1.77 -7.45
N VAL A 66 4.58 -1.71 -6.56
CA VAL A 66 4.75 -1.17 -5.19
C VAL A 66 5.79 -1.99 -4.42
N TYR A 67 5.77 -3.32 -4.54
CA TYR A 67 6.75 -4.20 -3.90
C TYR A 67 8.19 -3.88 -4.33
N GLN A 68 8.41 -3.63 -5.63
CA GLN A 68 9.75 -3.24 -6.14
C GLN A 68 10.21 -1.89 -5.59
N ILE A 69 9.32 -0.90 -5.56
CA ILE A 69 9.62 0.43 -5.01
C ILE A 69 10.00 0.32 -3.52
N LEU A 70 9.23 -0.43 -2.73
CA LEU A 70 9.51 -0.67 -1.33
C LEU A 70 10.84 -1.41 -1.12
N GLY A 71 11.13 -2.41 -1.96
CA GLY A 71 12.40 -3.12 -1.97
C GLY A 71 13.59 -2.17 -2.21
N HIS A 72 13.45 -1.23 -3.14
CA HIS A 72 14.46 -0.20 -3.39
C HIS A 72 14.62 0.74 -2.18
N GLN A 73 13.53 1.30 -1.65
CA GLN A 73 13.58 2.20 -0.50
C GLN A 73 14.24 1.55 0.71
N ARG A 74 13.94 0.28 0.99
CA ARG A 74 14.54 -0.45 2.11
C ARG A 74 16.06 -0.56 2.02
N ASN A 75 16.60 -0.61 0.81
CA ASN A 75 18.04 -0.76 0.58
C ASN A 75 18.78 0.59 0.51
N LEU A 76 18.06 1.72 0.58
CA LEU A 76 18.72 3.03 0.61
C LEU A 76 19.44 3.25 1.95
N PRO A 77 20.63 3.87 1.94
CA PRO A 77 21.38 4.15 3.16
C PRO A 77 20.70 5.19 4.06
N SER A 78 19.76 5.97 3.53
CA SER A 78 18.97 6.96 4.26
C SER A 78 17.84 6.33 5.10
N THR A 79 17.54 5.04 4.91
CA THR A 79 16.39 4.39 5.54
C THR A 79 16.72 3.97 6.95
N SER A 80 15.95 4.46 7.92
CA SER A 80 16.09 4.09 9.32
C SER A 80 15.64 2.65 9.58
N ALA A 81 16.08 2.07 10.70
CA ALA A 81 15.67 0.73 11.10
C ALA A 81 14.15 0.59 11.30
N SER A 82 13.50 1.65 11.80
CA SER A 82 12.04 1.70 11.98
C SER A 82 11.30 1.67 10.63
N GLU A 83 11.76 2.45 9.66
CA GLU A 83 11.21 2.46 8.30
C GLU A 83 11.45 1.11 7.62
N ALA A 84 12.64 0.52 7.77
CA ALA A 84 12.93 -0.80 7.22
C ALA A 84 11.99 -1.88 7.79
N ASN A 85 11.64 -1.81 9.08
CA ASN A 85 10.68 -2.73 9.70
C ASN A 85 9.25 -2.51 9.17
N SER A 86 8.83 -1.25 9.03
CA SER A 86 7.53 -0.87 8.47
C SER A 86 7.40 -1.30 7.00
N ILE A 87 8.46 -1.14 6.21
CA ILE A 87 8.53 -1.62 4.82
C ILE A 87 8.38 -3.14 4.77
N ARG A 88 9.07 -3.89 5.64
CA ARG A 88 8.94 -5.35 5.69
C ARG A 88 7.51 -5.80 5.99
N LEU A 89 6.85 -5.15 6.94
CA LEU A 89 5.45 -5.43 7.27
C LEU A 89 4.55 -5.19 6.06
N LEU A 90 4.69 -4.03 5.40
CA LEU A 90 3.90 -3.70 4.21
C LEU A 90 4.15 -4.67 3.05
N MET A 91 5.40 -5.06 2.80
CA MET A 91 5.73 -6.08 1.80
C MET A 91 5.05 -7.43 2.10
N HIS A 92 4.90 -7.79 3.39
CA HIS A 92 4.17 -9.00 3.78
C HIS A 92 2.67 -8.89 3.51
N VAL A 93 2.05 -7.74 3.81
CA VAL A 93 0.64 -7.46 3.50
C VAL A 93 0.40 -7.55 1.99
N ILE A 94 1.27 -6.92 1.18
CA ILE A 94 1.22 -6.98 -0.28
C ILE A 94 1.26 -8.42 -0.78
N ASN A 95 2.20 -9.23 -0.28
CA ASN A 95 2.29 -10.65 -0.65
C ASN A 95 1.03 -11.43 -0.26
N SER A 96 0.44 -11.16 0.91
CA SER A 96 -0.81 -11.80 1.32
C SER A 96 -1.96 -11.45 0.37
N VAL A 97 -2.09 -10.19 -0.04
CA VAL A 97 -3.13 -9.74 -0.98
C VAL A 97 -2.92 -10.37 -2.36
N LEU A 98 -1.68 -10.43 -2.84
CA LEU A 98 -1.33 -11.08 -4.11
C LEU A 98 -1.66 -12.58 -4.10
N MET A 99 -1.44 -13.28 -2.98
CA MET A 99 -1.81 -14.69 -2.82
C MET A 99 -3.33 -14.91 -2.81
N SER A 100 -4.12 -13.89 -2.44
CA SER A 100 -5.58 -13.91 -2.49
C SER A 100 -6.16 -13.57 -3.86
N CYS A 101 -5.36 -13.05 -4.80
CA CYS A 101 -5.75 -12.87 -6.20
C CYS A 101 -5.75 -14.24 -6.91
N LYS A 102 -6.86 -14.98 -6.83
CA LYS A 102 -7.06 -16.27 -7.52
C LYS A 102 -7.80 -16.11 -8.84
#